data_AF-A0A812GCV2-F1
#
_entry.id   AF-A0A812GCV2-F1
#
_cell.length_a   1.000
_cell.length_b   1.000
_cell.length_c   1.000
_cell.angle_alpha   90.00
_cell.angle_beta   90.00
_cell.angle_gamma   90.00
#
_symmetry.space_group_name_H-M   'P 1'
#
loop_
_entity.id
_entity.type
_entity.pdbx_description
1 polymer ?
#
loop_
_entity_poly.entity_id
_entity_poly.type
_entity_poly.pdbx_seq_one_letter_code
_entity_poly.pdbx_strand_id
1 'polypeptide(L)'
;MQELQALSEHCVQQLGIAVQVADAAAMSGAAQRQLLRQAWFVSSVQEFATWSSTEHAAGDDMEGQKYKWDIHQTNMPSTTIMLLGKLWQRAPAALKPSILPCFGHVLRRHFLLLQSKQNTVDGMDGPLQIFRQALCGEADQRTAACDALAAIFSALEAAAQEAPSSEGDWEAAVARATKTPAASEVVQRLSTLQPEFCLVLRDCATDSTATAATGAQCALQALSSMARLGVLHPASLVPELLAITMSHPSPRLRALAGKLFLRVSKSSPQVLMPVGSALRQAASNHSTTGASFGAVAPHGQWFTAACQAYSEVFDSKKTRRRFLRVVIDELVGLTGISGAEQETKETDLLPGLWKCELLMGLIVRLPVQTESELGDVLRTINRCLTLRVLPVLQDAHSAEHFERDLESRLDDHAAYDQATPCFYAGAMLMNALFDYMCTAAGDTVSERVLAGEAPRLRREECLEDRPLPVSFFKRQPPEFVGLILSRVAAASSRSDLLDFMVQEIPMDCRAFCGGPTGERKSRRVPAKASKMCSLVGLGMQASEVSPPATLNQAAAMAGA
;
A
#
# COMPACT_ATOMS: atom_id res chain seq x y z
N MET A 1 -23.86 35.67 -26.16
CA MET A 1 -22.46 35.25 -26.43
C MET A 1 -21.49 36.42 -26.42
N GLN A 2 -21.66 37.45 -27.27
CA GLN A 2 -20.76 38.63 -27.29
C GLN A 2 -20.68 39.37 -25.95
N GLU A 3 -21.80 39.53 -25.22
CA GLU A 3 -21.81 40.16 -23.89
C GLU A 3 -21.03 39.36 -22.84
N LEU A 4 -21.10 38.01 -22.89
CA LEU A 4 -20.34 37.13 -21.99
C LEU A 4 -18.83 37.18 -22.27
N GLN A 5 -18.47 37.29 -23.55
CA GLN A 5 -17.07 37.44 -23.95
C GLN A 5 -16.50 38.79 -23.48
N ALA A 6 -17.22 39.89 -23.71
CA ALA A 6 -16.81 41.22 -23.24
C ALA A 6 -16.73 41.31 -21.71
N LEU A 7 -17.67 40.68 -21.00
CA LEU A 7 -17.62 40.54 -19.55
C LEU A 7 -16.39 39.75 -19.09
N SER A 8 -16.12 38.62 -19.72
CA SER A 8 -14.93 37.81 -19.45
C SER A 8 -13.63 38.59 -19.68
N GLU A 9 -13.53 39.32 -20.79
CA GLU A 9 -12.38 40.20 -21.13
C GLU A 9 -12.16 41.26 -20.06
N HIS A 10 -13.22 41.96 -19.69
CA HIS A 10 -13.17 42.93 -18.61
C HIS A 10 -12.73 42.31 -17.28
N CYS A 11 -13.28 41.16 -16.90
CA CYS A 11 -12.96 40.53 -15.62
C CYS A 11 -11.53 39.97 -15.57
N VAL A 12 -10.99 39.41 -16.66
CA VAL A 12 -9.58 38.98 -16.73
C VAL A 12 -8.64 40.18 -16.67
N GLN A 13 -8.98 41.29 -17.34
CA GLN A 13 -8.22 42.55 -17.23
C GLN A 13 -8.20 43.08 -15.80
N GLN A 14 -9.36 43.09 -15.12
CA GLN A 14 -9.46 43.50 -13.72
C GLN A 14 -8.63 42.60 -12.80
N LEU A 15 -8.65 41.29 -13.00
CA LEU A 15 -7.79 40.35 -12.26
C LEU A 15 -6.30 40.62 -12.54
N GLY A 16 -5.94 40.91 -13.79
CA GLY A 16 -4.57 41.26 -14.18
C GLY A 16 -4.06 42.51 -13.45
N ILE A 17 -4.87 43.57 -13.42
CA ILE A 17 -4.56 44.80 -12.67
C ILE A 17 -4.44 44.49 -11.17
N ALA A 18 -5.38 43.72 -10.60
CA ALA A 18 -5.36 43.37 -9.18
C ALA A 18 -4.10 42.58 -8.78
N VAL A 19 -3.68 41.62 -9.61
CA VAL A 19 -2.45 40.84 -9.40
C VAL A 19 -1.19 41.69 -9.51
N GLN A 20 -1.16 42.68 -10.41
CA GLN A 20 -0.04 43.63 -10.52
C GLN A 20 0.03 44.58 -9.32
N VAL A 21 -1.10 45.07 -8.83
CA VAL A 21 -1.16 45.97 -7.67
C VAL A 21 -0.79 45.23 -6.37
N ALA A 22 -1.08 43.93 -6.29
CA ALA A 22 -0.70 43.08 -5.16
C ALA A 22 0.83 42.96 -4.97
N ASP A 23 1.65 43.21 -6.01
CA ASP A 23 3.12 43.19 -5.91
C ASP A 23 3.69 44.36 -5.09
N ALA A 24 2.92 45.43 -4.90
CA ALA A 24 3.43 46.71 -4.41
C ALA A 24 3.22 46.95 -2.89
N ALA A 25 2.49 46.09 -2.17
CA ALA A 25 2.20 46.32 -0.74
C ALA A 25 1.91 45.04 0.05
N ALA A 26 2.14 45.08 1.38
CA ALA A 26 1.55 44.14 2.32
C ALA A 26 0.01 44.27 2.26
N MET A 27 -0.64 43.45 1.42
CA MET A 27 -2.07 43.54 1.18
C MET A 27 -2.87 43.40 2.47
N SER A 28 -3.78 44.35 2.72
CA SER A 28 -4.74 44.24 3.82
C SER A 28 -5.67 43.04 3.62
N GLY A 29 -6.23 42.50 4.71
CA GLY A 29 -7.20 41.39 4.61
C GLY A 29 -8.46 41.72 3.79
N ALA A 30 -8.79 43.00 3.62
CA ALA A 30 -9.87 43.42 2.71
C ALA A 30 -9.46 43.30 1.23
N ALA A 31 -8.26 43.75 0.88
CA ALA A 31 -7.71 43.62 -0.48
C ALA A 31 -7.56 42.14 -0.89
N GLN A 32 -7.06 41.30 0.02
CA GLN A 32 -6.93 39.86 -0.18
C GLN A 32 -8.28 39.19 -0.50
N ARG A 33 -9.33 39.49 0.28
CA ARG A 33 -10.68 38.95 0.03
C ARG A 33 -11.28 39.44 -1.28
N GLN A 34 -11.07 40.71 -1.63
CA GLN A 34 -11.56 41.24 -2.90
C GLN A 34 -10.89 40.55 -4.10
N LEU A 35 -9.57 40.35 -4.01
CA LEU A 35 -8.81 39.69 -5.05
C LEU A 35 -9.22 38.21 -5.21
N LEU A 36 -9.45 37.49 -4.10
CA LEU A 36 -9.98 36.11 -4.16
C LEU A 36 -11.38 36.04 -4.76
N ARG A 37 -12.26 37.01 -4.46
CA ARG A 37 -13.59 37.08 -5.08
C ARG A 37 -13.50 37.29 -6.58
N GLN A 38 -12.59 38.15 -7.05
CA GLN A 38 -12.35 38.37 -8.47
C GLN A 38 -11.80 37.11 -9.15
N ALA A 39 -10.80 36.46 -8.53
CA ALA A 39 -10.25 35.20 -9.01
C ALA A 39 -11.32 34.11 -9.13
N TRP A 40 -12.16 33.96 -8.09
CA TRP A 40 -13.27 33.01 -8.08
C TRP A 40 -14.30 33.32 -9.17
N PHE A 41 -14.73 34.58 -9.27
CA PHE A 41 -15.71 35.01 -10.28
C PHE A 41 -15.22 34.75 -11.70
N VAL A 42 -14.00 35.19 -12.03
CA VAL A 42 -13.38 34.98 -13.35
C VAL A 42 -13.32 33.49 -13.67
N SER A 43 -12.87 32.67 -12.72
CA SER A 43 -12.69 31.23 -12.91
C SER A 43 -14.02 30.52 -13.14
N SER A 44 -15.06 30.90 -12.39
CA SER A 44 -16.43 30.39 -12.59
C SER A 44 -16.98 30.80 -13.96
N VAL A 45 -16.76 32.04 -14.41
CA VAL A 45 -17.15 32.46 -15.76
C VAL A 45 -16.45 31.59 -16.82
N GLN A 46 -15.17 31.27 -16.66
CA GLN A 46 -14.45 30.39 -17.59
C GLN A 46 -14.98 28.94 -17.59
N GLU A 47 -15.46 28.43 -16.45
CA GLU A 47 -16.08 27.09 -16.36
C GLU A 47 -17.36 27.00 -17.20
N PHE A 48 -18.20 28.03 -17.17
CA PHE A 48 -19.50 28.01 -17.88
C PHE A 48 -19.44 28.56 -19.30
N ALA A 49 -18.47 29.41 -19.62
CA ALA A 49 -18.29 29.96 -20.96
C ALA A 49 -17.94 28.85 -21.96
N THR A 50 -18.77 28.72 -23.00
CA THR A 50 -18.46 27.90 -24.18
C THR A 50 -17.65 28.73 -25.15
N TRP A 51 -16.33 28.59 -25.09
CA TRP A 51 -15.45 29.15 -26.11
C TRP A 51 -15.55 28.23 -27.33
N SER A 52 -16.19 28.69 -28.39
CA SER A 52 -16.13 27.95 -29.66
C SER A 52 -14.67 27.93 -30.09
N SER A 53 -14.07 26.74 -30.09
CA SER A 53 -12.77 26.51 -30.68
C SER A 53 -12.85 27.03 -32.11
N THR A 54 -12.13 28.10 -32.42
CA THR A 54 -11.85 28.51 -33.79
C THR A 54 -10.86 27.51 -34.41
N GLU A 55 -11.28 26.26 -34.51
CA GLU A 55 -10.57 25.16 -35.19
C GLU A 55 -10.68 25.27 -36.72
N HIS A 56 -10.83 26.48 -37.25
CA HIS A 56 -10.88 26.77 -38.69
C HIS A 56 -9.80 27.75 -39.17
N ALA A 57 -8.76 27.99 -38.38
CA ALA A 57 -7.63 28.85 -38.79
C ALA A 57 -6.25 28.18 -38.67
N ALA A 58 -6.18 26.85 -38.78
CA ALA A 58 -4.93 26.14 -39.04
C ALA A 58 -4.84 25.86 -40.54
N GLY A 59 -4.52 26.90 -41.30
CA GLY A 59 -4.28 26.84 -42.74
C GLY A 59 -3.41 28.03 -43.15
N ASP A 60 -2.12 27.74 -43.25
CA ASP A 60 -1.04 28.49 -43.90
C ASP A 60 -0.52 29.80 -43.29
N ASP A 61 0.80 29.76 -43.12
CA ASP A 61 1.77 30.84 -43.12
C ASP A 61 1.69 31.94 -42.06
N MET A 62 2.68 31.94 -41.16
CA MET A 62 3.58 33.10 -40.96
C MET A 62 4.69 32.73 -39.97
N GLU A 63 5.84 32.38 -40.53
CA GLU A 63 7.13 32.46 -39.85
C GLU A 63 7.40 33.91 -39.42
N GLY A 64 7.85 34.07 -38.17
CA GLY A 64 8.64 35.22 -37.77
C GLY A 64 7.87 36.42 -37.25
N GLN A 65 7.47 36.41 -35.98
CA GLN A 65 7.51 37.62 -35.17
C GLN A 65 7.68 37.33 -33.67
N LYS A 66 8.76 37.90 -33.14
CA LYS A 66 9.18 37.89 -31.74
C LYS A 66 8.15 38.64 -30.90
N TYR A 67 7.53 37.93 -29.96
CA TYR A 67 6.40 38.36 -29.12
C TYR A 67 6.52 39.78 -28.55
N LYS A 68 5.67 40.67 -29.07
CA LYS A 68 5.20 41.89 -28.42
C LYS A 68 3.77 41.57 -27.94
N TRP A 69 3.46 41.89 -26.69
CA TRP A 69 2.18 41.58 -26.04
C TRP A 69 1.02 42.31 -26.73
N ASP A 70 0.34 41.66 -27.68
CA ASP A 70 -0.95 42.11 -28.21
C ASP A 70 -2.08 41.25 -27.63
N ILE A 71 -2.93 41.90 -26.84
CA ILE A 71 -4.08 41.35 -26.11
C ILE A 71 -5.27 41.02 -27.04
N HIS A 72 -5.12 41.19 -28.35
CA HIS A 72 -6.17 40.90 -29.31
C HIS A 72 -6.02 39.48 -29.86
N GLN A 73 -6.99 38.61 -29.51
CA GLN A 73 -7.12 37.16 -29.83
C GLN A 73 -6.48 36.16 -28.84
N THR A 74 -6.30 36.54 -27.57
CA THR A 74 -5.77 35.62 -26.54
C THR A 74 -6.81 34.59 -26.06
N ASN A 75 -6.40 33.33 -25.97
CA ASN A 75 -7.18 32.24 -25.35
C ASN A 75 -7.42 32.57 -23.86
N MET A 76 -8.58 33.17 -23.56
CA MET A 76 -8.96 33.71 -22.26
C MET A 76 -8.77 32.76 -21.06
N PRO A 77 -9.12 31.45 -21.18
CA PRO A 77 -8.75 30.44 -20.20
C PRO A 77 -7.24 30.37 -19.89
N SER A 78 -6.38 30.44 -20.90
CA SER A 78 -4.93 30.40 -20.73
C SER A 78 -4.40 31.61 -19.95
N THR A 79 -4.88 32.81 -20.28
CA THR A 79 -4.54 34.05 -19.55
C THR A 79 -4.99 33.96 -18.09
N THR A 80 -6.19 33.41 -17.85
CA THR A 80 -6.71 33.21 -16.49
C THR A 80 -5.82 32.27 -15.68
N ILE A 81 -5.44 31.11 -16.22
CA ILE A 81 -4.52 30.16 -15.56
C ILE A 81 -3.18 30.81 -15.24
N MET A 82 -2.61 31.58 -16.17
CA MET A 82 -1.37 32.32 -15.94
C MET A 82 -1.51 33.29 -14.76
N LEU A 83 -2.58 34.10 -14.74
CA LEU A 83 -2.82 35.07 -13.66
C LEU A 83 -3.02 34.38 -12.30
N LEU A 84 -3.76 33.27 -12.27
CA LEU A 84 -3.90 32.44 -11.08
C LEU A 84 -2.54 31.86 -10.62
N GLY A 85 -1.66 31.50 -11.56
CA GLY A 85 -0.29 31.06 -11.28
C GLY A 85 0.53 32.15 -10.59
N LYS A 86 0.51 33.37 -11.14
CA LYS A 86 1.17 34.52 -10.51
C LYS A 86 0.63 34.77 -9.10
N LEU A 87 -0.70 34.70 -8.97
CA LEU A 87 -1.35 34.90 -7.69
C LEU A 87 -0.94 33.82 -6.67
N TRP A 88 -0.90 32.54 -7.06
CA TRP A 88 -0.49 31.44 -6.20
C TRP A 88 0.94 31.62 -5.65
N GLN A 89 1.89 31.99 -6.51
CA GLN A 89 3.28 32.16 -6.12
C GLN A 89 3.48 33.31 -5.12
N ARG A 90 2.67 34.37 -5.26
CA ARG A 90 2.79 35.61 -4.47
C ARG A 90 1.89 35.63 -3.23
N ALA A 91 0.86 34.80 -3.20
CA ALA A 91 -0.09 34.79 -2.11
C ALA A 91 0.54 34.28 -0.80
N PRO A 92 0.17 34.88 0.36
CA PRO A 92 0.47 34.31 1.67
C PRO A 92 -0.05 32.86 1.79
N ALA A 93 0.65 32.04 2.58
CA ALA A 93 0.30 30.63 2.78
C ALA A 93 -1.17 30.39 3.15
N ALA A 94 -1.76 31.25 3.99
CA ALA A 94 -3.15 31.15 4.40
C ALA A 94 -4.18 31.34 3.26
N LEU A 95 -3.82 32.02 2.16
CA LEU A 95 -4.73 32.25 1.02
C LEU A 95 -4.59 31.20 -0.07
N LYS A 96 -3.45 30.51 -0.12
CA LYS A 96 -3.17 29.48 -1.12
C LYS A 96 -4.31 28.46 -1.28
N PRO A 97 -4.86 27.86 -0.20
CA PRO A 97 -5.97 26.90 -0.33
C PRO A 97 -7.18 27.45 -1.10
N SER A 98 -7.46 28.76 -1.01
CA SER A 98 -8.62 29.39 -1.67
C SER A 98 -8.42 29.60 -3.18
N ILE A 99 -7.18 29.57 -3.65
CA ILE A 99 -6.83 29.75 -5.07
C ILE A 99 -6.98 28.43 -5.85
N LEU A 100 -6.76 27.27 -5.22
CA LEU A 100 -6.81 25.96 -5.87
C LEU A 100 -8.18 25.62 -6.50
N PRO A 101 -9.33 25.91 -5.85
CA PRO A 101 -10.63 25.77 -6.49
C PRO A 101 -10.78 26.60 -7.76
N CYS A 102 -10.17 27.79 -7.81
CA CYS A 102 -10.19 28.65 -9.00
C CYS A 102 -9.50 27.99 -10.19
N PHE A 103 -8.34 27.36 -9.97
CA PHE A 103 -7.72 26.49 -10.98
C PHE A 103 -8.64 25.34 -11.39
N GLY A 104 -9.26 24.67 -10.41
CA GLY A 104 -10.23 23.60 -10.63
C GLY A 104 -11.34 23.99 -11.58
N HIS A 105 -12.00 25.13 -11.33
CA HIS A 105 -13.11 25.64 -12.16
C HIS A 105 -12.70 25.81 -13.63
N VAL A 106 -11.57 26.47 -13.90
CA VAL A 106 -11.10 26.68 -15.28
C VAL A 106 -10.73 25.34 -15.93
N LEU A 107 -10.01 24.48 -15.22
CA LEU A 107 -9.44 23.24 -15.78
C LEU A 107 -10.46 22.12 -15.97
N ARG A 108 -11.61 22.13 -15.30
CA ARG A 108 -12.69 21.15 -15.53
C ARG A 108 -13.19 21.17 -16.98
N ARG A 109 -13.28 22.36 -17.58
CA ARG A 109 -13.69 22.54 -18.98
C ARG A 109 -12.51 22.68 -19.94
N HIS A 110 -11.42 23.29 -19.49
CA HIS A 110 -10.25 23.60 -20.32
C HIS A 110 -9.06 22.70 -19.95
N PHE A 111 -9.28 21.41 -19.76
CA PHE A 111 -8.27 20.46 -19.29
C PHE A 111 -7.05 20.36 -20.21
N LEU A 112 -7.17 20.71 -21.50
CA LEU A 112 -6.07 20.79 -22.46
C LEU A 112 -4.96 21.77 -22.03
N LEU A 113 -5.28 22.76 -21.18
CA LEU A 113 -4.28 23.68 -20.61
C LEU A 113 -3.23 22.96 -19.74
N LEU A 114 -3.46 21.71 -19.36
CA LEU A 114 -2.50 20.84 -18.66
C LEU A 114 -1.41 20.26 -19.59
N GLN A 115 -1.59 20.30 -20.91
CA GLN A 115 -0.62 19.79 -21.90
C GLN A 115 0.55 20.75 -22.16
N SER A 116 0.30 22.04 -22.02
CA SER A 116 1.25 23.09 -22.40
C SER A 116 2.59 22.91 -21.67
N LYS A 117 3.63 22.48 -22.42
CA LYS A 117 5.04 22.60 -22.00
C LYS A 117 5.47 24.08 -21.90
N GLN A 118 4.69 24.99 -22.49
CA GLN A 118 4.91 26.43 -22.48
C GLN A 118 4.49 27.10 -21.18
N ASN A 119 3.93 26.39 -20.18
CA ASN A 119 3.49 27.01 -18.92
C ASN A 119 4.65 27.43 -17.99
N THR A 120 5.91 27.26 -18.39
CA THR A 120 7.07 27.94 -17.81
C THR A 120 7.47 29.14 -18.68
N VAL A 121 6.55 30.08 -18.91
CA VAL A 121 6.95 31.42 -19.34
C VAL A 121 7.43 32.15 -18.09
N ASP A 122 8.67 32.64 -18.09
CA ASP A 122 9.27 33.43 -17.00
C ASP A 122 9.45 32.70 -15.64
N GLY A 123 9.78 31.41 -15.65
CA GLY A 123 10.05 30.66 -14.40
C GLY A 123 8.82 30.39 -13.52
N MET A 124 7.63 30.60 -14.06
CA MET A 124 6.36 30.29 -13.39
C MET A 124 6.06 28.78 -13.41
N ASP A 125 5.56 28.25 -12.30
CA ASP A 125 5.11 26.86 -12.21
C ASP A 125 3.81 26.68 -12.99
N GLY A 126 3.77 25.68 -13.88
CA GLY A 126 2.53 25.30 -14.56
C GLY A 126 1.47 24.75 -13.59
N PRO A 127 0.18 24.70 -14.01
CA PRO A 127 -0.92 24.27 -13.14
C PRO A 127 -0.70 22.89 -12.51
N LEU A 128 -0.11 21.95 -13.25
CA LEU A 128 0.24 20.62 -12.72
C LEU A 128 1.25 20.70 -11.57
N GLN A 129 2.26 21.57 -11.71
CA GLN A 129 3.30 21.75 -10.69
C GLN A 129 2.76 22.48 -9.46
N ILE A 130 1.83 23.42 -9.64
CA ILE A 130 1.08 24.07 -8.54
C ILE A 130 0.29 23.03 -7.75
N PHE A 131 -0.44 22.13 -8.42
CA PHE A 131 -1.16 21.06 -7.74
C PHE A 131 -0.20 20.11 -7.01
N ARG A 132 0.94 19.75 -7.62
CA ARG A 132 1.98 18.94 -6.96
C ARG A 132 2.49 19.61 -5.68
N GLN A 133 2.85 20.90 -5.74
CA GLN A 133 3.28 21.67 -4.57
C GLN A 133 2.19 21.71 -3.49
N ALA A 134 0.93 21.90 -3.87
CA ALA A 134 -0.19 21.95 -2.94
C ALA A 134 -0.47 20.59 -2.28
N LEU A 135 -0.34 19.48 -3.02
CA LEU A 135 -0.47 18.12 -2.48
C LEU A 135 0.67 17.74 -1.52
N CYS A 136 1.84 18.38 -1.65
CA CYS A 136 2.95 18.24 -0.70
C CYS A 136 2.95 19.34 0.38
N GLY A 137 1.94 20.21 0.42
CA GLY A 137 1.85 21.35 1.32
C GLY A 137 1.11 21.05 2.64
N GLU A 138 0.62 22.11 3.27
CA GLU A 138 -0.17 22.03 4.51
C GLU A 138 -1.52 21.31 4.30
N ALA A 139 -2.14 20.82 5.39
CA ALA A 139 -3.38 20.03 5.32
C ALA A 139 -4.52 20.72 4.55
N ASP A 140 -4.68 22.04 4.70
CA ASP A 140 -5.70 22.81 3.98
C ASP A 140 -5.40 22.89 2.47
N GLN A 141 -4.12 23.07 2.10
CA GLN A 141 -3.70 23.09 0.70
C GLN A 141 -3.90 21.72 0.05
N ARG A 142 -3.53 20.64 0.76
CA ARG A 142 -3.74 19.26 0.32
C ARG A 142 -5.21 18.95 0.08
N THR A 143 -6.06 19.34 1.02
CA THR A 143 -7.51 19.12 0.93
C THR A 143 -8.10 19.86 -0.27
N ALA A 144 -7.78 21.15 -0.42
CA ALA A 144 -8.25 21.96 -1.54
C ALA A 144 -7.72 21.46 -2.90
N ALA A 145 -6.47 21.02 -2.97
CA ALA A 145 -5.89 20.43 -4.18
C ALA A 145 -6.57 19.11 -4.53
N CYS A 146 -6.79 18.22 -3.55
CA CYS A 146 -7.47 16.94 -3.76
C CYS A 146 -8.90 17.15 -4.26
N ASP A 147 -9.65 18.09 -3.68
CA ASP A 147 -11.02 18.39 -4.10
C ASP A 147 -11.08 18.94 -5.52
N ALA A 148 -10.22 19.91 -5.84
CA ALA A 148 -10.12 20.48 -7.19
C ALA A 148 -9.75 19.40 -8.23
N LEU A 149 -8.76 18.56 -7.94
CA LEU A 149 -8.33 17.47 -8.82
C LEU A 149 -9.40 16.38 -8.97
N ALA A 150 -10.07 15.98 -7.89
CA ALA A 150 -11.16 15.02 -7.95
C ALA A 150 -12.29 15.51 -8.88
N ALA A 151 -12.60 16.80 -8.84
CA ALA A 151 -13.57 17.40 -9.73
C ALA A 151 -13.09 17.48 -11.19
N ILE A 152 -11.80 17.78 -11.44
CA ILE A 152 -11.22 17.73 -12.80
C ILE A 152 -11.29 16.31 -13.36
N PHE A 153 -10.89 15.29 -12.58
CA PHE A 153 -10.98 13.89 -13.01
C PHE A 153 -12.42 13.45 -13.27
N SER A 154 -13.38 13.89 -12.44
CA SER A 154 -14.80 13.60 -12.65
C SER A 154 -15.33 14.23 -13.94
N ALA A 155 -14.88 15.45 -14.27
CA ALA A 155 -15.24 16.11 -15.53
C ALA A 155 -14.63 15.39 -16.75
N LEU A 156 -13.36 14.95 -16.65
CA LEU A 156 -12.71 14.13 -17.68
C LEU A 156 -13.42 12.78 -17.87
N GLU A 157 -13.88 12.16 -16.79
CA GLU A 157 -14.66 10.92 -16.83
C GLU A 157 -16.02 11.15 -17.50
N ALA A 158 -16.74 12.23 -17.18
CA ALA A 158 -18.01 12.57 -17.82
C ALA A 158 -17.85 12.87 -19.31
N ALA A 159 -16.84 13.68 -19.68
CA ALA A 159 -16.50 13.95 -21.08
C ALA A 159 -16.13 12.65 -21.83
N ALA A 160 -15.61 11.65 -21.11
CA ALA A 160 -15.33 10.35 -21.69
C ALA A 160 -16.56 9.46 -21.89
N GLN A 161 -17.63 9.67 -21.11
CA GLN A 161 -18.87 8.89 -21.19
C GLN A 161 -19.86 9.42 -22.24
N GLU A 162 -19.83 10.72 -22.55
CA GLU A 162 -20.71 11.34 -23.56
C GLU A 162 -20.38 10.93 -25.02
N ALA A 163 -19.30 10.18 -25.24
CA ALA A 163 -19.03 9.55 -26.52
C ALA A 163 -20.06 8.43 -26.79
N PRO A 164 -20.73 8.40 -27.96
CA PRO A 164 -21.85 7.49 -28.21
C PRO A 164 -21.40 6.03 -28.06
N SER A 165 -21.89 5.37 -27.02
CA SER A 165 -21.68 3.94 -26.80
C SER A 165 -23.02 3.22 -26.72
N SER A 166 -23.16 2.20 -27.57
CA SER A 166 -24.15 1.15 -27.43
C SER A 166 -23.93 0.46 -26.07
N GLU A 167 -25.00 0.30 -25.32
CA GLU A 167 -25.03 -0.23 -23.95
C GLU A 167 -24.17 -1.50 -23.76
N GLY A 168 -23.34 -1.50 -22.72
CA GLY A 168 -22.77 -2.73 -22.16
C GLY A 168 -21.31 -2.65 -21.70
N ASP A 169 -20.44 -1.97 -22.44
CA ASP A 169 -18.98 -1.98 -22.16
C ASP A 169 -18.45 -0.57 -21.87
N TRP A 170 -18.51 -0.19 -20.59
CA TRP A 170 -17.92 1.06 -20.09
C TRP A 170 -16.40 1.13 -20.34
N GLU A 171 -15.70 -0.02 -20.33
CA GLU A 171 -14.27 -0.12 -20.66
C GLU A 171 -14.01 0.27 -22.13
N ALA A 172 -14.89 -0.13 -23.06
CA ALA A 172 -14.80 0.23 -24.47
C ALA A 172 -15.23 1.69 -24.76
N ALA A 173 -16.02 2.30 -23.88
CA ALA A 173 -16.38 3.72 -23.96
C ALA A 173 -15.22 4.62 -23.48
N VAL A 174 -14.60 4.30 -22.34
CA VAL A 174 -13.41 4.99 -21.82
C VAL A 174 -12.22 4.86 -22.77
N ALA A 175 -11.99 3.66 -23.32
CA ALA A 175 -10.97 3.41 -24.34
C ALA A 175 -11.24 4.14 -25.68
N ARG A 176 -12.46 4.68 -25.90
CA ARG A 176 -12.81 5.48 -27.09
C ARG A 176 -12.69 6.97 -26.85
N ALA A 177 -13.09 7.47 -25.68
CA ALA A 177 -12.92 8.88 -25.34
C ALA A 177 -11.46 9.30 -25.17
N THR A 178 -10.65 8.40 -24.63
CA THR A 178 -9.19 8.54 -24.61
C THR A 178 -8.54 8.43 -26.00
N LYS A 179 -9.30 8.20 -27.09
CA LYS A 179 -8.77 8.23 -28.46
C LYS A 179 -8.57 9.64 -29.00
N THR A 180 -9.11 10.68 -28.37
CA THR A 180 -8.56 12.02 -28.65
C THR A 180 -7.15 12.04 -28.05
N PRO A 181 -6.09 12.11 -28.87
CA PRO A 181 -4.71 12.02 -28.37
C PRO A 181 -4.44 13.08 -27.30
N ALA A 182 -5.15 14.20 -27.40
CA ALA A 182 -5.10 15.29 -26.46
C ALA A 182 -5.65 14.94 -25.06
N ALA A 183 -6.87 14.39 -24.94
CA ALA A 183 -7.41 14.00 -23.62
C ALA A 183 -6.57 12.89 -22.99
N SER A 184 -6.08 11.93 -23.80
CA SER A 184 -5.19 10.87 -23.34
C SER A 184 -3.90 11.42 -22.71
N GLU A 185 -3.25 12.37 -23.38
CA GLU A 185 -2.03 13.00 -22.86
C GLU A 185 -2.29 13.71 -21.52
N VAL A 186 -3.43 14.41 -21.39
CA VAL A 186 -3.79 15.10 -20.14
C VAL A 186 -3.99 14.11 -19.00
N VAL A 187 -4.72 13.02 -19.25
CA VAL A 187 -4.95 11.99 -18.23
C VAL A 187 -3.63 11.32 -17.84
N GLN A 188 -2.73 11.04 -18.79
CA GLN A 188 -1.39 10.52 -18.52
C GLN A 188 -0.53 11.50 -17.70
N ARG A 189 -0.61 12.80 -17.96
CA ARG A 189 0.11 13.80 -17.16
C ARG A 189 -0.45 13.90 -15.75
N LEU A 190 -1.77 13.89 -15.59
CA LEU A 190 -2.41 13.88 -14.28
C LEU A 190 -2.12 12.59 -13.51
N SER A 191 -1.89 11.46 -14.19
CA SER A 191 -1.49 10.22 -13.52
C SER A 191 -0.13 10.29 -12.83
N THR A 192 0.73 11.23 -13.22
CA THR A 192 2.00 11.52 -12.53
C THR A 192 1.81 12.08 -11.11
N LEU A 193 0.58 12.46 -10.72
CA LEU A 193 0.25 12.89 -9.34
C LEU A 193 -0.10 11.73 -8.40
N GLN A 194 -0.11 10.48 -8.90
CA GLN A 194 -0.42 9.32 -8.07
C GLN A 194 0.46 9.21 -6.81
N PRO A 195 1.79 9.42 -6.85
CA PRO A 195 2.64 9.37 -5.66
C PRO A 195 2.20 10.38 -4.59
N GLU A 196 1.85 11.60 -5.00
CA GLU A 196 1.42 12.68 -4.12
C GLU A 196 0.08 12.37 -3.46
N PHE A 197 -0.88 11.78 -4.19
CA PHE A 197 -2.10 11.27 -3.56
C PHE A 197 -1.82 10.16 -2.54
N CYS A 198 -0.85 9.28 -2.82
CA CYS A 198 -0.45 8.23 -1.86
C CYS A 198 0.19 8.85 -0.60
N LEU A 199 0.95 9.94 -0.74
CA LEU A 199 1.48 10.69 0.41
C LEU A 199 0.36 11.30 1.25
N VAL A 200 -0.64 11.94 0.62
CA VAL A 200 -1.82 12.47 1.33
C VAL A 200 -2.49 11.34 2.13
N LEU A 201 -2.72 10.19 1.50
CA LEU A 201 -3.32 9.02 2.15
C LEU A 201 -2.51 8.51 3.34
N ARG A 202 -1.18 8.53 3.25
CA ARG A 202 -0.28 8.10 4.32
C ARG A 202 -0.32 9.07 5.51
N ASP A 203 -0.21 10.37 5.25
CA ASP A 203 -0.20 11.39 6.31
C ASP A 203 -1.53 11.41 7.08
N CYS A 204 -2.66 11.22 6.37
CA CYS A 204 -3.97 11.15 6.99
C CYS A 204 -4.18 9.89 7.85
N ALA A 205 -3.37 8.84 7.68
CA ALA A 205 -3.47 7.66 8.53
C ALA A 205 -2.97 7.93 9.95
N THR A 206 -2.09 8.91 10.13
CA THR A 206 -1.56 9.34 11.43
C THR A 206 -2.26 10.58 12.00
N ASP A 207 -2.88 11.41 11.15
CA ASP A 207 -3.57 12.63 11.55
C ASP A 207 -5.09 12.43 11.64
N SER A 208 -5.62 12.46 12.87
CA SER A 208 -7.06 12.26 13.13
C SER A 208 -7.90 13.53 12.96
N THR A 209 -7.36 14.63 12.44
CA THR A 209 -8.12 15.87 12.23
C THR A 209 -9.20 15.71 11.15
N ALA A 210 -10.28 16.50 11.27
CA ALA A 210 -11.36 16.51 10.28
C ALA A 210 -10.90 16.95 8.88
N THR A 211 -9.93 17.87 8.83
CA THR A 211 -9.30 18.33 7.59
C THR A 211 -8.55 17.18 6.90
N ALA A 212 -7.69 16.45 7.63
CA ALA A 212 -6.99 15.30 7.09
C ALA A 212 -7.96 14.23 6.58
N ALA A 213 -9.02 13.90 7.34
CA ALA A 213 -10.02 12.93 6.90
C ALA A 213 -10.74 13.37 5.61
N THR A 214 -11.00 14.68 5.44
CA THR A 214 -11.60 15.23 4.22
C THR A 214 -10.63 15.15 3.05
N GLY A 215 -9.36 15.54 3.26
CA GLY A 215 -8.29 15.41 2.26
C GLY A 215 -8.11 13.97 1.77
N ALA A 216 -8.06 13.00 2.69
CA ALA A 216 -8.01 11.57 2.35
C ALA A 216 -9.22 11.11 1.53
N GLN A 217 -10.42 11.60 1.87
CA GLN A 217 -11.62 11.27 1.12
C GLN A 217 -11.53 11.79 -0.33
N CYS A 218 -11.13 13.05 -0.51
CA CYS A 218 -10.95 13.65 -1.84
C CYS A 218 -9.84 12.95 -2.63
N ALA A 219 -8.73 12.57 -1.98
CA ALA A 219 -7.66 11.79 -2.60
C ALA A 219 -8.16 10.41 -3.09
N LEU A 220 -8.93 9.69 -2.27
CA LEU A 220 -9.55 8.42 -2.67
C LEU A 220 -10.54 8.59 -3.82
N GLN A 221 -11.28 9.71 -3.88
CA GLN A 221 -12.17 10.03 -5.00
C GLN A 221 -11.39 10.28 -6.29
N ALA A 222 -10.34 11.11 -6.24
CA ALA A 222 -9.45 11.36 -7.37
C ALA A 222 -8.84 10.06 -7.90
N LEU A 223 -8.26 9.24 -7.01
CA LEU A 223 -7.73 7.92 -7.37
C LEU A 223 -8.81 7.00 -7.94
N SER A 224 -10.04 7.02 -7.40
CA SER A 224 -11.15 6.24 -7.97
C SER A 224 -11.47 6.65 -9.41
N SER A 225 -11.45 7.94 -9.74
CA SER A 225 -11.65 8.40 -11.11
C SER A 225 -10.46 8.06 -12.01
N MET A 226 -9.22 8.20 -11.52
CA MET A 226 -8.03 7.74 -12.25
C MET A 226 -8.07 6.22 -12.55
N ALA A 227 -8.62 5.42 -11.62
CA ALA A 227 -8.83 3.99 -11.81
C ALA A 227 -9.80 3.71 -12.96
N ARG A 228 -10.90 4.46 -13.04
CA ARG A 228 -11.90 4.33 -14.11
C ARG A 228 -11.36 4.78 -15.46
N LEU A 229 -10.46 5.77 -15.46
CA LEU A 229 -9.74 6.23 -16.64
C LEU A 229 -8.61 5.28 -17.08
N GLY A 230 -8.30 4.24 -16.30
CA GLY A 230 -7.31 3.22 -16.66
C GLY A 230 -5.85 3.68 -16.58
N VAL A 231 -5.55 4.76 -15.86
CA VAL A 231 -4.19 5.36 -15.82
C VAL A 231 -3.45 5.16 -14.50
N LEU A 232 -4.05 4.43 -13.56
CA LEU A 232 -3.39 4.10 -12.31
C LEU A 232 -2.39 2.97 -12.50
N HIS A 233 -1.25 3.11 -11.82
CA HIS A 233 -0.32 2.02 -11.64
C HIS A 233 -0.72 1.22 -10.37
N PRO A 234 -1.24 -0.02 -10.51
CA PRO A 234 -1.79 -0.77 -9.38
C PRO A 234 -0.73 -1.10 -8.31
N ALA A 235 0.53 -1.33 -8.69
CA ALA A 235 1.54 -1.86 -7.77
C ALA A 235 1.98 -0.86 -6.70
N SER A 236 1.92 0.42 -7.02
CA SER A 236 2.24 1.51 -6.09
C SER A 236 1.05 1.91 -5.22
N LEU A 237 -0.19 1.61 -5.64
CA LEU A 237 -1.40 2.02 -4.93
C LEU A 237 -1.96 0.94 -3.99
N VAL A 238 -1.92 -0.33 -4.42
CA VAL A 238 -2.48 -1.46 -3.66
C VAL A 238 -1.97 -1.52 -2.22
N PRO A 239 -0.66 -1.39 -1.93
CA PRO A 239 -0.21 -1.47 -0.54
C PRO A 239 -0.79 -0.35 0.33
N GLU A 240 -0.96 0.85 -0.22
CA GLU A 240 -1.44 2.00 0.55
C GLU A 240 -2.93 1.88 0.86
N LEU A 241 -3.71 1.42 -0.12
CA LEU A 241 -5.13 1.16 0.09
C LEU A 241 -5.34 0.05 1.12
N LEU A 242 -4.55 -1.01 1.03
CA LEU A 242 -4.64 -2.12 1.98
C LEU A 242 -4.21 -1.67 3.38
N ALA A 243 -3.15 -0.88 3.51
CA ALA A 243 -2.72 -0.30 4.78
C ALA A 243 -3.85 0.55 5.40
N ILE A 244 -4.48 1.43 4.63
CA ILE A 244 -5.61 2.25 5.10
C ILE A 244 -6.77 1.38 5.59
N THR A 245 -7.13 0.32 4.84
CA THR A 245 -8.22 -0.58 5.26
C THR A 245 -7.96 -1.24 6.61
N MET A 246 -6.68 -1.48 6.94
CA MET A 246 -6.24 -2.18 8.14
C MET A 246 -5.88 -1.25 9.31
N SER A 247 -5.63 0.05 9.09
CA SER A 247 -5.16 0.95 10.15
C SER A 247 -5.93 2.25 10.35
N HIS A 248 -6.74 2.69 9.37
CA HIS A 248 -7.39 3.99 9.48
C HIS A 248 -8.60 3.97 10.45
N PRO A 249 -8.71 4.89 11.43
CA PRO A 249 -9.78 4.88 12.43
C PRO A 249 -11.18 5.10 11.83
N SER A 250 -11.30 5.98 10.83
CA SER A 250 -12.57 6.25 10.15
C SER A 250 -13.08 5.02 9.35
N PRO A 251 -14.24 4.42 9.71
CA PRO A 251 -14.81 3.30 8.95
C PRO A 251 -15.22 3.69 7.54
N ARG A 252 -15.59 4.96 7.32
CA ARG A 252 -15.93 5.49 6.00
C ARG A 252 -14.73 5.45 5.06
N LEU A 253 -13.56 5.91 5.53
CA LEU A 253 -12.34 5.91 4.72
C LEU A 253 -11.86 4.48 4.44
N ARG A 254 -11.94 3.58 5.43
CA ARG A 254 -11.69 2.14 5.21
C ARG A 254 -12.60 1.55 4.14
N ALA A 255 -13.90 1.87 4.17
CA ALA A 255 -14.84 1.37 3.17
C ALA A 255 -14.55 1.92 1.76
N LEU A 256 -14.17 3.19 1.63
CA LEU A 256 -13.79 3.80 0.35
C LEU A 256 -12.49 3.20 -0.21
N ALA A 257 -11.46 3.08 0.62
CA ALA A 257 -10.19 2.45 0.25
C ALA A 257 -10.40 0.97 -0.13
N GLY A 258 -11.22 0.24 0.63
CA GLY A 258 -11.58 -1.15 0.34
C GLY A 258 -12.28 -1.33 -1.00
N LYS A 259 -13.26 -0.46 -1.33
CA LYS A 259 -13.93 -0.47 -2.64
C LYS A 259 -12.95 -0.22 -3.78
N LEU A 260 -12.03 0.74 -3.62
CA LEU A 260 -11.02 1.04 -4.62
C LEU A 260 -10.01 -0.11 -4.76
N PHE A 261 -9.55 -0.67 -3.64
CA PHE A 261 -8.66 -1.83 -3.60
C PHE A 261 -9.27 -3.01 -4.36
N LEU A 262 -10.53 -3.35 -4.10
CA LEU A 262 -11.22 -4.43 -4.80
C LEU A 262 -11.32 -4.17 -6.30
N ARG A 263 -11.62 -2.94 -6.72
CA ARG A 263 -11.68 -2.57 -8.14
C ARG A 263 -10.31 -2.75 -8.82
N VAL A 264 -9.25 -2.21 -8.23
CA VAL A 264 -7.88 -2.29 -8.75
C VAL A 264 -7.38 -3.74 -8.76
N SER A 265 -7.77 -4.53 -7.75
CA SER A 265 -7.43 -5.95 -7.67
C SER A 265 -8.12 -6.77 -8.75
N LYS A 266 -9.38 -6.44 -9.10
CA LYS A 266 -10.12 -7.08 -10.20
C LYS A 266 -9.47 -6.83 -11.56
N SER A 267 -9.01 -5.61 -11.81
CA SER A 267 -8.34 -5.29 -13.08
C SER A 267 -6.90 -5.79 -13.15
N SER A 268 -6.23 -6.06 -12.02
CA SER A 268 -4.82 -6.47 -11.99
C SER A 268 -4.50 -7.43 -10.83
N PRO A 269 -5.02 -8.68 -10.85
CA PRO A 269 -4.85 -9.63 -9.75
C PRO A 269 -3.40 -10.11 -9.57
N GLN A 270 -2.51 -9.90 -10.55
CA GLN A 270 -1.09 -10.26 -10.40
C GLN A 270 -0.32 -9.31 -9.48
N VAL A 271 -0.88 -8.14 -9.19
CA VAL A 271 -0.20 -7.02 -8.53
C VAL A 271 -0.36 -7.04 -7.01
N LEU A 272 -1.05 -8.04 -6.48
CA LEU A 272 -1.37 -8.22 -5.05
C LEU A 272 -0.19 -8.67 -4.17
N MET A 273 1.04 -8.57 -4.69
CA MET A 273 2.24 -9.05 -4.03
C MET A 273 2.77 -8.20 -2.86
N PRO A 274 2.51 -6.88 -2.73
CA PRO A 274 3.10 -6.09 -1.65
C PRO A 274 2.25 -6.10 -0.37
N VAL A 275 1.72 -7.26 0.04
CA VAL A 275 0.97 -7.37 1.31
C VAL A 275 1.89 -7.05 2.51
N GLY A 276 3.16 -7.44 2.44
CA GLY A 276 4.15 -7.13 3.47
C GLY A 276 4.37 -5.65 3.71
N SER A 277 4.47 -4.82 2.66
CA SER A 277 4.59 -3.37 2.84
C SER A 277 3.31 -2.76 3.39
N ALA A 278 2.14 -3.22 2.96
CA ALA A 278 0.86 -2.79 3.51
C ALA A 278 0.75 -3.08 5.02
N LEU A 279 1.14 -4.29 5.43
CA LEU A 279 1.14 -4.70 6.84
C LEU A 279 2.13 -3.88 7.68
N ARG A 280 3.35 -3.64 7.16
CA ARG A 280 4.34 -2.79 7.84
C ARG A 280 3.84 -1.37 8.03
N GLN A 281 3.24 -0.79 7.00
CA GLN A 281 2.68 0.56 7.08
C GLN A 281 1.47 0.63 8.02
N ALA A 282 0.54 -0.34 7.93
CA ALA A 282 -0.59 -0.41 8.84
C ALA A 282 -0.13 -0.56 10.30
N ALA A 283 0.90 -1.37 10.55
CA ALA A 283 1.48 -1.54 11.87
C ALA A 283 2.13 -0.25 12.41
N SER A 284 2.86 0.46 11.56
CA SER A 284 3.42 1.78 11.89
C SER A 284 2.34 2.79 12.25
N ASN A 285 1.21 2.79 11.51
CA ASN A 285 0.10 3.67 11.81
C ASN A 285 -0.51 3.35 13.18
N HIS A 286 -0.76 2.07 13.47
CA HIS A 286 -1.30 1.66 14.79
C HIS A 286 -0.36 2.01 15.94
N SER A 287 0.96 1.87 15.77
CA SER A 287 1.92 2.25 16.81
C SER A 287 1.85 3.73 17.21
N THR A 288 1.43 4.62 16.31
CA THR A 288 1.27 6.05 16.61
C THR A 288 -0.06 6.41 17.29
N THR A 289 -1.07 5.54 17.21
CA THR A 289 -2.43 5.83 17.73
C THR A 289 -2.60 5.56 19.22
N GLY A 290 -1.64 4.90 19.87
CA GLY A 290 -1.73 4.52 21.29
C GLY A 290 -2.79 3.45 21.57
N ALA A 291 -3.27 2.73 20.54
CA ALA A 291 -4.20 1.62 20.72
C ALA A 291 -3.56 0.48 21.54
N SER A 292 -4.39 -0.29 22.24
CA SER A 292 -3.96 -1.48 22.98
C SER A 292 -3.92 -2.71 22.08
N PHE A 293 -2.96 -3.60 22.29
CA PHE A 293 -2.92 -4.90 21.62
C PHE A 293 -4.18 -5.72 21.89
N GLY A 294 -4.63 -6.46 20.89
CA GLY A 294 -5.84 -7.26 20.90
C GLY A 294 -7.10 -6.49 20.51
N ALA A 295 -7.02 -5.19 20.25
CA ALA A 295 -8.17 -4.39 19.82
C ALA A 295 -8.50 -4.59 18.32
N VAL A 296 -7.53 -4.93 17.48
CA VAL A 296 -7.71 -4.93 16.01
C VAL A 296 -8.12 -6.31 15.49
N ALA A 297 -7.46 -7.37 15.95
CA ALA A 297 -7.75 -8.75 15.52
C ALA A 297 -9.24 -9.18 15.64
N PRO A 298 -9.97 -8.90 16.74
CA PRO A 298 -11.36 -9.29 16.88
C PRO A 298 -12.32 -8.46 16.01
N HIS A 299 -11.89 -7.33 15.45
CA HIS A 299 -12.74 -6.46 14.63
C HIS A 299 -12.63 -6.79 13.13
N GLY A 300 -13.57 -7.58 12.61
CA GLY A 300 -13.54 -8.04 11.22
C GLY A 300 -13.52 -6.95 10.14
N GLN A 301 -14.02 -5.77 10.49
CA GLN A 301 -14.10 -4.63 9.58
C GLN A 301 -12.73 -4.19 9.04
N TRP A 302 -11.63 -4.43 9.77
CA TRP A 302 -10.27 -4.09 9.34
C TRP A 302 -9.75 -4.99 8.19
N PHE A 303 -10.32 -6.19 8.06
CA PHE A 303 -9.85 -7.20 7.11
C PHE A 303 -10.84 -7.48 5.98
N THR A 304 -12.03 -6.87 6.02
CA THR A 304 -13.12 -7.11 5.05
C THR A 304 -12.67 -7.00 3.61
N ALA A 305 -11.89 -5.97 3.26
CA ALA A 305 -11.44 -5.75 1.89
C ALA A 305 -10.50 -6.88 1.40
N ALA A 306 -9.56 -7.31 2.25
CA ALA A 306 -8.65 -8.41 1.95
C ALA A 306 -9.40 -9.76 1.82
N CYS A 307 -10.32 -10.03 2.75
CA CYS A 307 -11.16 -11.23 2.70
C CYS A 307 -12.05 -11.28 1.46
N GLN A 308 -12.68 -10.15 1.10
CA GLN A 308 -13.47 -10.02 -0.13
C GLN A 308 -12.62 -10.22 -1.38
N ALA A 309 -11.41 -9.66 -1.42
CA ALA A 309 -10.50 -9.89 -2.53
C ALA A 309 -10.14 -11.38 -2.65
N TYR A 310 -9.88 -12.04 -1.52
CA TYR A 310 -9.59 -13.46 -1.48
C TYR A 310 -10.73 -14.33 -2.03
N SER A 311 -11.97 -14.02 -1.67
CA SER A 311 -13.13 -14.81 -2.09
C SER A 311 -13.66 -14.48 -3.48
N GLU A 312 -13.65 -13.21 -3.87
CA GLU A 312 -14.37 -12.71 -5.07
C GLU A 312 -13.46 -12.26 -6.21
N VAL A 313 -12.17 -12.03 -5.94
CA VAL A 313 -11.23 -11.49 -6.94
C VAL A 313 -10.17 -12.51 -7.30
N PHE A 314 -9.77 -13.36 -6.34
CA PHE A 314 -8.75 -14.37 -6.58
C PHE A 314 -9.42 -15.64 -7.11
N ASP A 315 -9.91 -15.55 -8.35
CA ASP A 315 -10.72 -16.60 -8.99
C ASP A 315 -9.96 -17.93 -9.10
N SER A 316 -8.64 -17.85 -9.35
CA SER A 316 -7.81 -19.04 -9.45
C SER A 316 -7.31 -19.54 -8.09
N LYS A 317 -7.32 -20.86 -7.91
CA LYS A 317 -6.64 -21.52 -6.78
C LYS A 317 -5.17 -21.12 -6.67
N LYS A 318 -4.50 -20.87 -7.80
CA LYS A 318 -3.10 -20.45 -7.86
C LYS A 318 -2.89 -19.07 -7.24
N THR A 319 -3.75 -18.10 -7.52
CA THR A 319 -3.67 -16.74 -6.95
C THR A 319 -3.97 -16.72 -5.47
N ARG A 320 -4.98 -17.49 -5.01
CA ARG A 320 -5.28 -17.65 -3.58
C ARG A 320 -4.11 -18.25 -2.81
N ARG A 321 -3.53 -19.35 -3.31
CA ARG A 321 -2.33 -19.95 -2.70
C ARG A 321 -1.13 -19.02 -2.70
N ARG A 322 -0.93 -18.24 -3.75
CA ARG A 322 0.16 -17.23 -3.81
C ARG A 322 -0.04 -16.16 -2.75
N PHE A 323 -1.26 -15.65 -2.59
CA PHE A 323 -1.61 -14.69 -1.54
C PHE A 323 -1.40 -15.27 -0.14
N LEU A 324 -1.90 -16.48 0.13
CA LEU A 324 -1.67 -17.19 1.40
C LEU A 324 -0.19 -17.33 1.69
N ARG A 325 0.59 -17.78 0.71
CA ARG A 325 2.03 -17.94 0.86
C ARG A 325 2.71 -16.63 1.22
N VAL A 326 2.38 -15.52 0.57
CA VAL A 326 2.94 -14.20 0.93
C VAL A 326 2.58 -13.82 2.37
N VAL A 327 1.32 -14.00 2.79
CA VAL A 327 0.89 -13.69 4.16
C VAL A 327 1.61 -14.57 5.19
N ILE A 328 1.79 -15.86 4.90
CA ILE A 328 2.50 -16.79 5.78
C ILE A 328 4.01 -16.50 5.79
N ASP A 329 4.61 -16.18 4.64
CA ASP A 329 6.03 -15.82 4.54
C ASP A 329 6.32 -14.56 5.36
N GLU A 330 5.39 -13.60 5.43
CA GLU A 330 5.49 -12.44 6.34
C GLU A 330 5.43 -12.84 7.83
N LEU A 331 4.60 -13.82 8.19
CA LEU A 331 4.53 -14.38 9.54
C LEU A 331 5.83 -15.12 9.89
N VAL A 332 6.34 -15.93 8.95
CA VAL A 332 7.62 -16.64 9.02
C VAL A 332 8.79 -15.65 9.13
N GLY A 333 8.72 -14.52 8.41
CA GLY A 333 9.69 -13.44 8.46
C GLY A 333 9.86 -12.83 9.86
N LEU A 334 8.80 -12.80 10.69
CA LEU A 334 8.87 -12.36 12.09
C LEU A 334 9.77 -13.24 12.96
N THR A 335 10.01 -14.49 12.55
CA THR A 335 10.91 -15.43 13.24
C THR A 335 12.35 -15.38 12.72
N GLY A 336 12.68 -14.42 11.84
CA GLY A 336 14.05 -14.20 11.35
C GLY A 336 14.50 -15.15 10.23
N ILE A 337 13.57 -15.76 9.48
CA ILE A 337 13.88 -16.79 8.47
C ILE A 337 14.39 -16.21 7.13
N SER A 338 14.20 -14.93 6.85
CA SER A 338 14.62 -14.32 5.58
C SER A 338 16.12 -13.97 5.62
N GLY A 339 16.95 -14.68 4.84
CA GLY A 339 18.38 -14.42 4.64
C GLY A 339 18.70 -13.12 3.88
N ALA A 340 17.85 -12.10 3.97
CA ALA A 340 18.19 -10.74 3.60
C ALA A 340 18.77 -10.05 4.84
N GLU A 341 20.10 -9.99 4.89
CA GLU A 341 20.94 -9.39 5.94
C GLU A 341 20.75 -7.86 6.13
N GLN A 342 19.55 -7.28 5.98
CA GLN A 342 19.47 -5.82 5.84
C GLN A 342 18.31 -5.04 6.49
N GLU A 343 17.36 -5.66 7.19
CA GLU A 343 16.29 -4.89 7.88
C GLU A 343 16.14 -5.19 9.40
N THR A 344 17.01 -6.01 10.00
CA THR A 344 16.98 -6.28 11.46
C THR A 344 17.81 -5.31 12.29
N LYS A 345 18.29 -4.20 11.71
CA LYS A 345 18.66 -3.02 12.50
C LYS A 345 17.38 -2.24 12.78
N GLU A 346 16.83 -2.44 13.98
CA GLU A 346 15.71 -1.66 14.54
C GLU A 346 14.37 -1.80 13.79
N THR A 347 13.78 -3.00 13.74
CA THR A 347 12.31 -3.01 13.82
C THR A 347 11.92 -2.61 15.23
N ASP A 348 11.48 -1.36 15.38
CA ASP A 348 10.86 -0.88 16.61
C ASP A 348 9.89 -1.95 17.15
N LEU A 349 10.06 -2.30 18.42
CA LEU A 349 9.30 -3.35 19.10
C LEU A 349 7.79 -3.20 18.85
N LEU A 350 7.29 -1.97 18.93
CA LEU A 350 5.87 -1.66 18.88
C LEU A 350 5.25 -1.91 17.48
N PRO A 351 5.79 -1.38 16.36
CA PRO A 351 5.39 -1.80 15.01
C PRO A 351 5.50 -3.30 14.76
N GLY A 352 6.53 -3.97 15.27
CA GLY A 352 6.70 -5.40 15.09
C GLY A 352 5.55 -6.22 15.71
N LEU A 353 5.15 -5.89 16.94
CA LEU A 353 4.02 -6.52 17.62
C LEU A 353 2.68 -6.20 16.95
N TRP A 354 2.50 -4.97 16.44
CA TRP A 354 1.31 -4.62 15.64
C TRP A 354 1.23 -5.41 14.34
N LYS A 355 2.37 -5.64 13.68
CA LYS A 355 2.44 -6.50 12.50
C LYS A 355 2.00 -7.93 12.82
N CYS A 356 2.43 -8.47 13.97
CA CYS A 356 1.94 -9.77 14.46
C CYS A 356 0.41 -9.77 14.61
N GLU A 357 -0.17 -8.76 15.26
CA GLU A 357 -1.63 -8.66 15.45
C GLU A 357 -2.38 -8.62 14.11
N LEU A 358 -1.92 -7.79 13.18
CA LEU A 358 -2.53 -7.64 11.85
C LEU A 358 -2.45 -8.93 11.03
N LEU A 359 -1.31 -9.62 11.04
CA LEU A 359 -1.13 -10.90 10.38
C LEU A 359 -2.08 -11.96 10.94
N MET A 360 -2.18 -12.04 12.27
CA MET A 360 -3.06 -12.98 12.94
C MET A 360 -4.54 -12.69 12.64
N GLY A 361 -4.94 -11.43 12.75
CA GLY A 361 -6.29 -10.99 12.41
C GLY A 361 -6.65 -11.29 10.96
N LEU A 362 -5.71 -11.10 10.03
CA LEU A 362 -5.90 -11.44 8.62
C LEU A 362 -6.05 -12.96 8.42
N ILE A 363 -5.08 -13.75 8.87
CA ILE A 363 -5.04 -15.21 8.61
C ILE A 363 -6.26 -15.92 9.19
N VAL A 364 -6.65 -15.59 10.42
CA VAL A 364 -7.81 -16.23 11.09
C VAL A 364 -9.13 -15.94 10.37
N ARG A 365 -9.20 -14.85 9.60
CA ARG A 365 -10.41 -14.38 8.90
C ARG A 365 -10.44 -14.67 7.42
N LEU A 366 -9.33 -15.13 6.83
CA LEU A 366 -9.32 -15.50 5.42
C LEU A 366 -10.31 -16.65 5.18
N PRO A 367 -11.18 -16.55 4.16
CA PRO A 367 -12.15 -17.60 3.88
C PRO A 367 -11.47 -18.74 3.13
N VAL A 368 -10.58 -19.46 3.81
CA VAL A 368 -9.88 -20.66 3.31
C VAL A 368 -10.93 -21.67 2.88
N GLN A 369 -10.89 -22.12 1.62
CA GLN A 369 -11.99 -22.91 1.05
C GLN A 369 -11.72 -24.42 1.09
N THR A 370 -10.45 -24.80 1.06
CA THR A 370 -10.05 -26.18 0.76
C THR A 370 -9.05 -26.74 1.77
N GLU A 371 -9.07 -28.07 1.92
CA GLU A 371 -8.11 -28.79 2.75
C GLU A 371 -6.66 -28.54 2.30
N SER A 372 -6.43 -28.33 1.00
CA SER A 372 -5.09 -28.07 0.51
C SER A 372 -4.56 -26.67 0.85
N GLU A 373 -5.41 -25.65 0.80
CA GLU A 373 -5.05 -24.29 1.27
C GLU A 373 -4.75 -24.30 2.77
N LEU A 374 -5.58 -24.98 3.58
CA LEU A 374 -5.34 -25.16 5.02
C LEU A 374 -4.03 -25.91 5.28
N GLY A 375 -3.74 -26.95 4.51
CA GLY A 375 -2.52 -27.71 4.65
C GLY A 375 -1.26 -26.95 4.34
N ASP A 376 -1.29 -26.07 3.36
CA ASP A 376 -0.16 -25.20 3.06
C ASP A 376 0.14 -24.27 4.25
N VAL A 377 -0.89 -23.79 4.96
CA VAL A 377 -0.74 -22.99 6.18
C VAL A 377 -0.15 -23.81 7.31
N LEU A 378 -0.80 -24.93 7.66
CA LEU A 378 -0.41 -25.78 8.80
C LEU A 378 1.01 -26.33 8.64
N ARG A 379 1.38 -26.81 7.45
CA ARG A 379 2.73 -27.34 7.19
C ARG A 379 3.80 -26.26 7.29
N THR A 380 3.52 -25.05 6.80
CA THR A 380 4.49 -23.95 6.88
C THR A 380 4.71 -23.51 8.32
N ILE A 381 3.63 -23.40 9.11
CA ILE A 381 3.71 -23.12 10.54
C ILE A 381 4.48 -24.22 11.27
N ASN A 382 4.13 -25.49 11.06
CA ASN A 382 4.83 -26.63 11.68
C ASN A 382 6.32 -26.60 11.36
N ARG A 383 6.68 -26.44 10.07
CA ARG A 383 8.08 -26.36 9.65
C ARG A 383 8.81 -25.22 10.34
N CYS A 384 8.18 -24.06 10.49
CA CYS A 384 8.76 -22.91 11.19
C CYS A 384 8.99 -23.23 12.68
N LEU A 385 7.96 -23.72 13.37
CA LEU A 385 8.05 -24.11 14.78
C LEU A 385 9.14 -25.17 14.99
N THR A 386 9.16 -26.22 14.17
CA THR A 386 10.11 -27.34 14.28
C THR A 386 11.55 -26.94 13.97
N LEU A 387 11.78 -26.09 12.97
CA LEU A 387 13.14 -25.72 12.56
C LEU A 387 13.74 -24.56 13.36
N ARG A 388 12.93 -23.71 14.00
CA ARG A 388 13.41 -22.49 14.68
C ARG A 388 13.04 -22.39 16.14
N VAL A 389 11.82 -22.76 16.50
CA VAL A 389 11.34 -22.63 17.88
C VAL A 389 11.77 -23.83 18.72
N LEU A 390 11.67 -25.04 18.16
CA LEU A 390 12.04 -26.27 18.86
C LEU A 390 13.52 -26.29 19.32
N PRO A 391 14.52 -25.86 18.54
CA PRO A 391 15.89 -25.76 19.02
C PRO A 391 16.02 -24.83 20.24
N VAL A 392 15.37 -23.66 20.20
CA VAL A 392 15.38 -22.69 21.31
C VAL A 392 14.74 -23.27 22.57
N LEU A 393 13.63 -24.00 22.42
CA LEU A 393 12.98 -24.70 23.54
C LEU A 393 13.86 -25.82 24.12
N GLN A 394 14.53 -26.59 23.25
CA GLN A 394 15.46 -27.65 23.66
C GLN A 394 16.65 -27.11 24.43
N ASP A 395 17.22 -26.00 23.96
CA ASP A 395 18.34 -25.33 24.62
C ASP A 395 17.91 -24.77 25.98
N ALA A 396 16.71 -24.17 26.08
CA ALA A 396 16.15 -23.69 27.35
C ALA A 396 15.99 -24.81 28.39
N HIS A 397 15.42 -25.96 27.99
CA HIS A 397 15.24 -27.11 28.89
C HIS A 397 16.58 -27.78 29.25
N SER A 398 17.59 -27.68 28.38
CA SER A 398 18.93 -28.21 28.63
C SER A 398 19.75 -27.29 29.54
N ALA A 399 19.56 -25.97 29.43
CA ALA A 399 20.23 -24.96 30.25
C ALA A 399 19.80 -24.99 31.72
N GLU A 400 18.54 -25.30 32.03
CA GLU A 400 18.08 -25.57 33.41
C GLU A 400 18.84 -26.75 34.07
N HIS A 401 19.44 -27.66 33.29
CA HIS A 401 20.30 -28.73 33.80
C HIS A 401 21.80 -28.36 33.83
N PHE A 402 22.17 -27.18 33.31
CA PHE A 402 23.55 -26.76 33.04
C PHE A 402 23.87 -25.35 33.57
N GLU A 403 23.10 -24.80 34.51
CA GLU A 403 23.36 -23.49 35.15
C GLU A 403 24.66 -23.41 35.97
N ARG A 404 25.50 -24.46 36.01
CA ARG A 404 26.82 -24.41 36.66
C ARG A 404 28.02 -24.12 35.75
N ASP A 405 27.89 -24.17 34.42
CA ASP A 405 29.05 -24.07 33.51
C ASP A 405 28.91 -22.98 32.41
N LEU A 406 27.80 -22.24 32.35
CA LEU A 406 27.43 -21.45 31.18
C LEU A 406 28.02 -20.02 31.11
N GLU A 407 28.57 -19.48 32.20
CA GLU A 407 29.23 -18.16 32.17
C GLU A 407 30.48 -18.13 31.26
N SER A 408 31.01 -19.30 30.86
CA SER A 408 32.23 -19.40 30.03
C SER A 408 31.98 -19.56 28.52
N ARG A 409 30.74 -19.74 28.06
CA ARG A 409 30.43 -20.07 26.63
C ARG A 409 29.63 -18.99 25.89
N LEU A 410 29.46 -17.82 26.48
CA LEU A 410 28.65 -16.72 25.95
C LEU A 410 29.21 -16.08 24.65
N ASP A 411 30.48 -16.30 24.30
CA ASP A 411 31.08 -15.67 23.11
C ASP A 411 30.76 -16.39 21.77
N ASP A 412 30.31 -17.64 21.78
CA ASP A 412 30.05 -18.42 20.54
C ASP A 412 28.57 -18.42 20.09
N HIS A 413 27.65 -17.79 20.84
CA HIS A 413 26.20 -17.81 20.58
C HIS A 413 25.64 -16.60 19.80
N ALA A 414 26.49 -15.86 19.08
CA ALA A 414 26.11 -14.68 18.30
C ALA A 414 24.92 -14.88 17.31
N ALA A 415 24.61 -16.12 16.91
CA ALA A 415 23.44 -16.44 16.08
C ALA A 415 22.09 -16.42 16.83
N TYR A 416 22.10 -16.60 18.16
CA TYR A 416 20.91 -16.59 19.03
C TYR A 416 20.75 -15.29 19.83
N ASP A 417 21.71 -14.38 19.76
CA ASP A 417 21.66 -13.07 20.43
C ASP A 417 20.72 -12.06 19.74
N GLN A 418 20.03 -12.50 18.68
CA GLN A 418 19.11 -11.70 17.85
C GLN A 418 17.62 -12.01 18.08
N ALA A 419 17.27 -12.82 19.08
CA ALA A 419 15.87 -13.15 19.37
C ALA A 419 15.13 -11.91 19.92
N THR A 420 14.49 -11.17 19.03
CA THR A 420 13.66 -10.00 19.38
C THR A 420 12.36 -10.44 20.05
N PRO A 421 11.68 -9.61 20.84
CA PRO A 421 10.35 -9.95 21.37
C PRO A 421 9.33 -10.30 20.27
N CYS A 422 9.54 -9.82 19.04
CA CYS A 422 8.74 -10.19 17.88
C CYS A 422 8.91 -11.67 17.49
N PHE A 423 10.11 -12.24 17.66
CA PHE A 423 10.35 -13.68 17.48
C PHE A 423 9.48 -14.49 18.45
N TYR A 424 9.52 -14.15 19.74
CA TYR A 424 8.77 -14.84 20.78
C TYR A 424 7.25 -14.72 20.55
N ALA A 425 6.75 -13.51 20.28
CA ALA A 425 5.36 -13.28 19.91
C ALA A 425 4.95 -14.12 18.69
N GLY A 426 5.74 -14.07 17.62
CA GLY A 426 5.49 -14.83 16.40
C GLY A 426 5.41 -16.33 16.65
N ALA A 427 6.34 -16.89 17.42
CA ALA A 427 6.38 -18.31 17.77
C ALA A 427 5.10 -18.76 18.53
N MET A 428 4.72 -18.02 19.58
CA MET A 428 3.54 -18.35 20.39
C MET A 428 2.25 -18.19 19.59
N LEU A 429 2.14 -17.11 18.80
CA LEU A 429 0.98 -16.88 17.94
C LEU A 429 0.88 -17.95 16.84
N MET A 430 2.00 -18.39 16.26
CA MET A 430 2.03 -19.50 15.31
C MET A 430 1.53 -20.81 15.94
N ASN A 431 1.99 -21.14 17.16
CA ASN A 431 1.52 -22.34 17.86
C ASN A 431 0.00 -22.25 18.15
N ALA A 432 -0.45 -21.12 18.71
CA ALA A 432 -1.86 -20.90 18.99
C ALA A 432 -2.73 -20.94 17.71
N LEU A 433 -2.22 -20.41 16.59
CA LEU A 433 -2.86 -20.48 15.28
C LEU A 433 -2.94 -21.92 14.77
N PHE A 434 -1.86 -22.69 14.89
CA PHE A 434 -1.80 -24.08 14.49
C PHE A 434 -2.88 -24.89 15.23
N ASP A 435 -2.92 -24.77 16.56
CA ASP A 435 -3.91 -25.46 17.40
C ASP A 435 -5.33 -25.00 17.10
N TYR A 436 -5.54 -23.69 16.92
CA TYR A 436 -6.83 -23.13 16.52
C TYR A 436 -7.30 -23.73 15.19
N MET A 437 -6.45 -23.76 14.17
CA MET A 437 -6.79 -24.28 12.84
C MET A 437 -7.00 -25.79 12.81
N CYS A 438 -6.21 -26.56 13.59
CA CYS A 438 -6.41 -28.00 13.70
C CYS A 438 -7.74 -28.30 14.40
N THR A 439 -7.99 -27.62 15.52
CA THR A 439 -9.28 -27.70 16.20
C THR A 439 -10.38 -27.25 15.25
N ALA A 440 -10.15 -26.21 14.43
CA ALA A 440 -11.05 -25.64 13.42
C ALA A 440 -11.59 -26.68 12.43
N ALA A 441 -10.64 -27.40 11.85
CA ALA A 441 -10.88 -28.40 10.84
C ALA A 441 -11.43 -29.72 11.42
N GLY A 442 -11.15 -29.99 12.70
CA GLY A 442 -11.42 -31.27 13.34
C GLY A 442 -10.26 -32.24 13.15
N ASP A 443 -10.14 -33.21 14.05
CA ASP A 443 -8.96 -34.09 14.12
C ASP A 443 -8.77 -34.90 12.83
N THR A 444 -9.85 -35.41 12.23
CA THR A 444 -9.79 -36.23 10.99
C THR A 444 -9.32 -35.44 9.76
N VAL A 445 -9.65 -34.16 9.66
CA VAL A 445 -9.18 -33.29 8.57
C VAL A 445 -7.72 -32.93 8.81
N SER A 446 -7.39 -32.54 10.05
CA SER A 446 -6.04 -32.16 10.44
C SER A 446 -5.04 -33.30 10.24
N GLU A 447 -5.41 -34.52 10.62
CA GLU A 447 -4.61 -35.73 10.38
C GLU A 447 -4.34 -35.94 8.89
N ARG A 448 -5.37 -35.90 8.04
CA ARG A 448 -5.22 -36.09 6.60
C ARG A 448 -4.30 -35.03 5.98
N VAL A 449 -4.49 -33.78 6.40
CA VAL A 449 -3.75 -32.63 5.91
C VAL A 449 -2.27 -32.69 6.29
N LEU A 450 -1.96 -33.12 7.52
CA LEU A 450 -0.61 -33.27 8.05
C LEU A 450 0.07 -34.57 7.59
N ALA A 451 -0.67 -35.66 7.41
CA ALA A 451 -0.15 -36.95 6.94
C ALA A 451 0.25 -36.96 5.45
N GLY A 452 -0.23 -35.98 4.67
CA GLY A 452 0.11 -35.83 3.25
C GLY A 452 1.61 -35.62 2.94
N GLU A 453 2.48 -35.50 3.96
CA GLU A 453 3.95 -35.49 3.82
C GLU A 453 4.61 -36.87 3.85
N ALA A 454 3.87 -37.96 4.08
CA ALA A 454 4.45 -39.30 4.12
C ALA A 454 5.13 -39.65 2.77
N PRO A 455 6.42 -40.01 2.74
CA PRO A 455 7.12 -40.31 1.51
C PRO A 455 6.59 -41.63 0.93
N ARG A 456 5.99 -41.56 -0.26
CA ARG A 456 5.91 -42.64 -1.26
C ARG A 456 4.99 -43.85 -0.97
N LEU A 457 3.71 -43.65 -0.67
CA LEU A 457 2.72 -44.70 -0.94
C LEU A 457 1.50 -44.14 -1.69
N ARG A 458 1.43 -44.53 -2.97
CA ARG A 458 0.34 -44.38 -3.96
C ARG A 458 0.18 -43.01 -4.62
N ARG A 459 0.79 -42.92 -5.81
CA ARG A 459 0.74 -41.83 -6.79
C ARG A 459 -0.59 -41.69 -7.55
N GLU A 460 -1.66 -42.36 -7.12
CA GLU A 460 -2.92 -42.44 -7.90
C GLU A 460 -4.17 -41.92 -7.19
N GLU A 461 -4.11 -41.62 -5.89
CA GLU A 461 -5.10 -40.74 -5.28
C GLU A 461 -4.57 -39.32 -5.44
N CYS A 462 -4.83 -38.72 -6.60
CA CYS A 462 -4.97 -37.27 -6.67
C CYS A 462 -5.86 -36.88 -5.48
N LEU A 463 -5.26 -36.35 -4.41
CA LEU A 463 -5.97 -35.83 -3.26
C LEU A 463 -6.99 -34.83 -3.81
N GLU A 464 -8.23 -35.29 -3.95
CA GLU A 464 -9.35 -34.44 -4.30
C GLU A 464 -9.28 -33.26 -3.34
N ASP A 465 -9.23 -32.07 -3.89
CA ASP A 465 -9.13 -30.86 -3.09
C ASP A 465 -10.48 -30.65 -2.40
N ARG A 466 -10.65 -31.31 -1.25
CA ARG A 466 -11.92 -31.36 -0.55
C ARG A 466 -12.22 -30.01 0.09
N PRO A 467 -13.50 -29.58 0.08
CA PRO A 467 -13.90 -28.40 0.82
C PRO A 467 -13.70 -28.62 2.32
N LEU A 468 -13.39 -27.55 3.05
CA LEU A 468 -13.36 -27.60 4.51
C LEU A 468 -14.75 -27.84 5.09
N PRO A 469 -14.86 -28.49 6.26
CA PRO A 469 -16.14 -28.73 6.90
C PRO A 469 -16.83 -27.40 7.26
N VAL A 470 -18.17 -27.36 7.19
CA VAL A 470 -18.96 -26.15 7.50
C VAL A 470 -18.66 -25.59 8.90
N SER A 471 -18.30 -26.46 9.85
CA SER A 471 -17.88 -26.10 11.21
C SER A 471 -16.59 -25.26 11.27
N PHE A 472 -15.76 -25.27 10.22
CA PHE A 472 -14.57 -24.43 10.11
C PHE A 472 -14.97 -22.95 9.99
N PHE A 473 -16.00 -22.65 9.19
CA PHE A 473 -16.43 -21.27 8.88
C PHE A 473 -17.29 -20.61 9.96
N LYS A 474 -17.84 -21.39 10.90
CA LYS A 474 -18.72 -20.88 11.97
C LYS A 474 -17.97 -20.41 13.21
N ARG A 475 -16.64 -20.43 13.20
CA ARG A 475 -15.82 -20.19 14.40
C ARG A 475 -15.56 -18.71 14.62
N GLN A 476 -15.55 -18.33 15.88
CA GLN A 476 -15.13 -17.00 16.28
C GLN A 476 -13.60 -16.95 16.33
N PRO A 477 -13.00 -15.81 15.93
CA PRO A 477 -11.57 -15.61 16.10
C PRO A 477 -11.23 -15.68 17.60
N PRO A 478 -10.17 -16.42 17.97
CA PRO A 478 -9.80 -16.60 19.37
C PRO A 478 -9.14 -15.34 19.95
N GLU A 479 -9.33 -15.11 21.25
CA GLU A 479 -8.82 -13.93 21.98
C GLU A 479 -7.34 -14.03 22.36
N PHE A 480 -6.63 -15.09 21.95
CA PHE A 480 -5.22 -15.32 22.34
C PHE A 480 -4.27 -14.21 21.88
N VAL A 481 -4.62 -13.48 20.81
CA VAL A 481 -3.74 -12.48 20.19
C VAL A 481 -3.43 -11.35 21.17
N GLY A 482 -4.45 -10.78 21.83
CA GLY A 482 -4.26 -9.72 22.80
C GLY A 482 -3.49 -10.18 24.04
N LEU A 483 -3.76 -11.39 24.52
CA LEU A 483 -3.10 -11.96 25.70
C LEU A 483 -1.61 -12.20 25.46
N ILE A 484 -1.24 -12.81 24.34
CA ILE A 484 0.17 -13.09 24.01
C ILE A 484 0.92 -11.78 23.78
N LEU A 485 0.37 -10.84 22.99
CA LEU A 485 1.06 -9.58 22.67
C LEU A 485 1.20 -8.66 23.88
N SER A 486 0.19 -8.57 24.75
CA SER A 486 0.30 -7.78 25.98
C SER A 486 1.34 -8.35 26.95
N ARG A 487 1.45 -9.68 27.08
CA ARG A 487 2.49 -10.33 27.88
C ARG A 487 3.89 -10.12 27.30
N VAL A 488 4.05 -10.27 25.99
CA VAL A 488 5.34 -10.00 25.32
C VAL A 488 5.75 -8.54 25.48
N ALA A 489 4.81 -7.61 25.35
CA ALA A 489 5.08 -6.18 25.53
C ALA A 489 5.43 -5.80 26.98
N ALA A 490 4.91 -6.55 27.96
CA ALA A 490 5.16 -6.33 29.39
C ALA A 490 6.43 -7.04 29.91
N ALA A 491 7.03 -7.93 29.11
CA ALA A 491 8.21 -8.66 29.51
C ALA A 491 9.40 -7.71 29.72
N SER A 492 10.05 -7.82 30.87
CA SER A 492 11.15 -6.94 31.26
C SER A 492 12.51 -7.47 30.82
N SER A 493 12.58 -8.77 30.53
CA SER A 493 13.80 -9.48 30.21
C SER A 493 13.57 -10.56 29.14
N ARG A 494 14.68 -11.03 28.56
CA ARG A 494 14.68 -12.17 27.63
C ARG A 494 14.29 -13.49 28.31
N SER A 495 14.66 -13.68 29.58
CA SER A 495 14.27 -14.88 30.33
C SER A 495 12.76 -14.92 30.53
N ASP A 496 12.13 -13.79 30.85
CA ASP A 496 10.66 -13.71 30.98
C ASP A 496 9.96 -14.16 29.68
N LEU A 497 10.48 -13.75 28.53
CA LEU A 497 9.97 -14.12 27.21
C LEU A 497 10.17 -15.60 26.89
N LEU A 498 11.33 -16.15 27.28
CA LEU A 498 11.66 -17.55 27.07
C LEU A 498 10.79 -18.46 27.96
N ASP A 499 10.66 -18.13 29.23
CA ASP A 499 9.79 -18.82 30.18
C ASP A 499 8.35 -18.81 29.70
N PHE A 500 7.88 -17.66 29.22
CA PHE A 500 6.55 -17.54 28.66
C PHE A 500 6.38 -18.40 27.40
N MET A 501 7.36 -18.42 26.50
CA MET A 501 7.32 -19.26 25.30
C MET A 501 7.32 -20.76 25.64
N VAL A 502 8.09 -21.18 26.65
CA VAL A 502 8.11 -22.56 27.15
C VAL A 502 6.75 -22.97 27.71
N GLN A 503 6.06 -22.06 28.42
CA GLN A 503 4.72 -22.31 28.94
C GLN A 503 3.67 -22.43 27.83
N GLU A 504 3.75 -21.58 26.81
CA GLU A 504 2.76 -21.53 25.72
C GLU A 504 3.01 -22.56 24.60
N ILE A 505 4.23 -23.09 24.49
CA ILE A 505 4.63 -24.05 23.46
C ILE A 505 5.28 -25.26 24.15
N PRO A 506 4.47 -26.17 24.71
CA PRO A 506 5.01 -27.35 25.36
C PRO A 506 5.68 -28.28 24.34
N MET A 507 6.71 -29.01 24.77
CA MET A 507 7.48 -29.92 23.90
C MET A 507 6.66 -31.05 23.28
N ASP A 508 5.49 -31.35 23.85
CA ASP A 508 4.51 -32.32 23.36
C ASP A 508 3.34 -31.67 22.58
N CYS A 509 3.49 -30.42 22.12
CA CYS A 509 2.44 -29.76 21.35
C CYS A 509 2.17 -30.47 20.01
N ARG A 510 0.96 -30.28 19.47
CA ARG A 510 0.48 -30.96 18.26
C ARG A 510 1.38 -30.68 17.05
N ALA A 511 2.00 -29.50 16.99
CA ALA A 511 2.91 -29.12 15.92
C ALA A 511 4.14 -30.03 15.86
N PHE A 512 4.73 -30.39 17.00
CA PHE A 512 5.93 -31.24 17.06
C PHE A 512 5.64 -32.75 16.97
N CYS A 513 4.48 -33.18 17.46
CA CYS A 513 4.18 -34.61 17.61
C CYS A 513 3.46 -35.26 16.40
N GLY A 514 3.00 -34.48 15.41
CA GLY A 514 2.53 -35.01 14.13
C GLY A 514 1.24 -35.86 14.13
N GLY A 515 0.37 -35.76 15.13
CA GLY A 515 -0.92 -36.47 15.17
C GLY A 515 -1.72 -36.25 16.48
N PRO A 516 -3.03 -36.55 16.50
CA PRO A 516 -3.91 -36.18 17.61
C PRO A 516 -3.70 -37.05 18.84
N THR A 517 -4.09 -36.47 19.96
CA THR A 517 -4.04 -36.96 21.34
C THR A 517 -4.96 -38.16 21.64
N GLY A 518 -5.19 -39.05 20.65
CA GLY A 518 -5.90 -40.31 20.82
C GLY A 518 -4.91 -41.42 21.20
N GLU A 519 -4.98 -41.85 22.46
CA GLU A 519 -4.09 -42.82 23.12
C GLU A 519 -2.65 -42.35 23.37
N ARG A 520 -2.49 -41.64 24.50
CA ARG A 520 -1.21 -41.50 25.22
C ARG A 520 -0.66 -42.88 25.62
N LYS A 521 0.00 -43.58 24.70
CA LYS A 521 1.02 -44.58 25.03
C LYS A 521 2.37 -43.97 24.72
N SER A 522 3.13 -43.72 25.79
CA SER A 522 4.54 -43.30 25.83
C SER A 522 5.31 -43.66 24.54
N ARG A 523 5.30 -42.73 23.57
CA ARG A 523 6.20 -42.77 22.43
C ARG A 523 7.35 -41.85 22.78
N ARG A 524 8.50 -42.45 23.09
CA ARG A 524 9.77 -41.73 23.22
C ARG A 524 9.96 -40.85 21.98
N VAL A 525 10.26 -39.57 22.22
CA VAL A 525 10.73 -38.62 21.22
C VAL A 525 11.79 -39.30 20.34
N PRO A 526 11.61 -39.37 19.02
CA PRO A 526 12.62 -40.01 18.18
C PRO A 526 13.89 -39.14 18.20
N ALA A 527 14.99 -39.72 18.67
CA ALA A 527 16.34 -39.16 18.70
C ALA A 527 16.94 -38.83 17.31
N LYS A 528 16.10 -38.65 16.28
CA LYS A 528 16.49 -38.39 14.89
C LYS A 528 16.46 -36.91 14.49
N ALA A 529 15.91 -36.01 15.31
CA ALA A 529 16.00 -34.56 15.04
C ALA A 529 17.45 -34.03 15.13
N SER A 530 18.26 -34.59 16.03
CA SER A 530 19.68 -34.23 16.17
C SER A 530 20.54 -34.64 14.94
N LYS A 531 20.10 -35.63 14.14
CA LYS A 531 20.85 -36.12 12.96
C LYS A 531 20.55 -35.37 11.65
N MET A 532 19.52 -34.52 11.60
CA MET A 532 19.25 -33.70 10.41
C MET A 532 20.00 -32.36 10.42
N CYS A 533 20.35 -31.82 11.59
CA CYS A 533 21.15 -30.59 11.67
C CYS A 533 22.62 -30.78 11.21
N SER A 534 23.14 -32.01 11.15
CA SER A 534 24.50 -32.26 10.66
C SER A 534 24.60 -32.53 9.14
N LEU A 535 23.48 -32.63 8.42
CA LEU A 535 23.46 -33.03 7.00
C LEU A 535 23.03 -31.93 6.02
N VAL A 536 22.61 -30.76 6.52
CA VAL A 536 22.28 -29.59 5.67
C VAL A 536 23.47 -28.63 5.53
N GLY A 537 24.54 -28.83 6.29
CA GLY A 537 25.77 -28.03 6.24
C GLY A 537 26.94 -28.76 5.60
N LEU A 538 26.81 -29.27 4.36
CA LEU A 538 27.94 -29.57 3.43
C LEU A 538 27.35 -30.09 2.09
N GLY A 539 26.91 -29.15 1.27
CA GLY A 539 26.51 -29.38 -0.12
C GLY A 539 27.18 -28.38 -1.06
N MET A 540 28.45 -28.01 -0.80
CA MET A 540 29.28 -27.33 -1.79
C MET A 540 29.91 -28.39 -2.69
N GLN A 541 29.32 -28.59 -3.88
CA GLN A 541 30.07 -29.21 -4.97
C GLN A 541 31.16 -28.24 -5.39
N ALA A 542 32.41 -28.67 -5.18
CA ALA A 542 33.59 -28.06 -5.75
C ALA A 542 33.49 -28.13 -7.27
N SER A 543 33.29 -26.97 -7.92
CA SER A 543 33.55 -26.82 -9.34
C SER A 543 35.06 -26.66 -9.50
N GLU A 544 35.68 -27.60 -10.20
CA GLU A 544 37.09 -27.58 -10.58
C GLU A 544 37.42 -26.28 -11.33
N VAL A 545 38.38 -25.53 -10.79
CA VAL A 545 38.98 -24.36 -11.43
C VAL A 545 40.19 -24.85 -12.23
N SER A 546 40.13 -24.70 -13.55
CA SER A 546 41.31 -24.76 -14.43
C SER A 546 42.10 -23.45 -14.32
N PRO A 547 43.45 -23.46 -14.43
CA PRO A 547 44.29 -22.29 -14.18
C PRO A 547 44.28 -21.27 -15.33
N PRO A 548 44.67 -20.00 -15.07
CA PRO A 548 44.59 -18.94 -16.07
C PRO A 548 45.77 -18.99 -17.05
N ALA A 549 45.46 -18.89 -18.34
CA ALA A 549 46.42 -18.54 -19.36
C ALA A 549 46.79 -17.04 -19.20
N THR A 550 48.08 -16.80 -19.00
CA THR A 550 48.72 -15.50 -19.12
C THR A 550 48.61 -14.99 -20.56
N LEU A 551 48.22 -13.72 -20.74
CA LEU A 551 48.74 -12.88 -21.82
C LEU A 551 48.46 -11.39 -21.53
N ASN A 552 49.55 -10.71 -21.20
CA ASN A 552 49.71 -9.26 -21.25
C ASN A 552 49.37 -8.73 -22.64
N GLN A 553 48.69 -7.58 -22.73
CA GLN A 553 49.12 -6.41 -23.52
C GLN A 553 48.05 -5.32 -23.52
N ALA A 554 48.35 -4.20 -22.86
CA ALA A 554 47.96 -2.87 -23.31
C ALA A 554 48.83 -1.83 -22.58
N ALA A 555 50.00 -1.55 -23.13
CA ALA A 555 50.70 -0.29 -22.90
C ALA A 555 50.82 0.39 -24.26
N ALA A 556 50.03 1.44 -24.45
CA ALA A 556 50.21 2.39 -25.53
C ALA A 556 51.39 3.31 -25.17
N MET A 557 52.36 3.47 -26.07
CA MET A 557 52.77 4.78 -26.64
C MET A 557 54.07 4.67 -27.43
N ALA A 558 53.98 5.09 -28.70
CA ALA A 558 54.90 5.93 -29.47
C ALA A 558 56.43 5.77 -29.34
N GLY A 559 57.08 5.56 -30.50
CA GLY A 559 58.37 6.18 -30.78
C GLY A 559 59.37 5.33 -31.57
N ALA A 560 59.53 5.68 -32.85
CA ALA A 560 60.59 5.31 -33.81
C ALA A 560 60.57 3.89 -34.40
#